data_AF-W2SM69-F1
#
_entry.id   AF-W2SM69-F1
#
_cell.length_a   1.000
_cell.length_b   1.000
_cell.length_c   1.000
_cell.angle_alpha   90.00
_cell.angle_beta   90.00
_cell.angle_gamma   90.00
#
_symmetry.space_group_name_H-M   'P 1'
#
loop_
_entity.id
_entity.type
_entity.pdbx_description
1 polymer ?
#
loop_
_entity_poly.entity_id
_entity_poly.type
_entity_poly.pdbx_seq_one_letter_code
_entity_poly.pdbx_strand_id
1 'polypeptide(L)'
;MKKATVGTQPPSLNRFYSRGQMHIFVCSDRPAVIFSSNGKLVFSNVNLRIVTHVCALNSSSYRNSLVMSDGETIVIGTVDEIQKLHIRTVSLGESVRRVVHQPETSTMAILVSRPLTFEDSDRYSVSKMTTAKSSSKTSAGQRPSVSVDSTDGDVHSIVTLDDNTFEYLHCHELGSCEQALSVISTKLGDDPTTYYIVGTALVYSDETESKNGDQVLVGDLMRSMTILNYKAVESTFEEVAKDFRGMWMSAVEFIDAETALGAEAGHNLFTCEIDRGADNTDEKRRLAEAGMFYLGEMVNVFRRGSLVSSHVDNPLPIEKPILFGTVDGTIGLIVQLPEKYFRFFSEVEKGVARETDNCMRIDHAVYRQFTSEKLVDKAVGFVDGDLVESLLDMPHETAAAALAGIQRPDATEDNSSSPEELMKIIEDMSRIH
;
A
#
# COMPACT_ATOMS: atom_id res chain seq x y z
N MET A 1 -5.44 16.13 -29.45
CA MET A 1 -6.65 15.30 -29.20
C MET A 1 -6.26 14.29 -28.12
N LYS A 2 -6.97 14.17 -26.99
CA LYS A 2 -6.65 13.18 -25.94
C LYS A 2 -7.33 11.84 -26.30
N LYS A 3 -6.62 10.73 -26.12
CA LYS A 3 -7.10 9.36 -26.40
C LYS A 3 -7.08 8.56 -25.10
N ALA A 4 -8.04 7.65 -24.91
CA ALA A 4 -8.09 6.73 -23.78
C ALA A 4 -8.67 5.40 -24.24
N THR A 5 -8.13 4.29 -23.75
CA THR A 5 -8.54 2.93 -24.11
C THR A 5 -9.43 2.33 -23.03
N VAL A 6 -10.71 2.07 -23.33
CA VAL A 6 -11.77 1.69 -22.38
C VAL A 6 -12.31 0.26 -22.59
N GLY A 7 -11.41 -0.69 -22.87
CA GLY A 7 -11.78 -2.08 -23.17
C GLY A 7 -11.46 -2.49 -24.61
N THR A 8 -11.88 -3.71 -24.98
CA THR A 8 -11.62 -4.28 -26.32
C THR A 8 -12.87 -4.33 -27.20
N GLN A 9 -14.06 -4.32 -26.59
CA GLN A 9 -15.32 -4.27 -27.32
C GLN A 9 -15.71 -2.83 -27.71
N PRO A 10 -16.54 -2.64 -28.75
CA PRO A 10 -17.01 -1.30 -29.12
C PRO A 10 -17.80 -0.66 -27.97
N PRO A 11 -17.32 0.46 -27.38
CA PRO A 11 -17.97 1.04 -26.23
C PRO A 11 -19.23 1.80 -26.65
N SER A 12 -20.29 1.69 -25.85
CA SER A 12 -21.46 2.59 -25.95
C SER A 12 -21.44 3.61 -24.81
N LEU A 13 -21.74 4.88 -25.13
CA LEU A 13 -21.69 5.99 -24.19
C LEU A 13 -23.08 6.44 -23.81
N ASN A 14 -23.39 6.42 -22.51
CA ASN A 14 -24.69 6.79 -21.99
C ASN A 14 -24.55 7.88 -20.93
N ARG A 15 -25.30 8.97 -21.08
CA ARG A 15 -25.29 10.07 -20.11
C ARG A 15 -26.20 9.74 -18.94
N PHE A 16 -25.73 10.04 -17.73
CA PHE A 16 -26.57 9.98 -16.54
C PHE A 16 -26.25 11.12 -15.59
N TYR A 17 -27.20 11.42 -14.71
CA TYR A 17 -27.04 12.47 -13.70
C TYR A 17 -26.95 11.83 -12.32
N SER A 18 -25.92 12.18 -11.57
CA SER A 18 -25.78 11.82 -10.16
C SER A 18 -25.49 13.07 -9.35
N ARG A 19 -26.21 13.25 -8.24
CA ARG A 19 -26.05 14.40 -7.31
C ARG A 19 -26.00 15.78 -8.00
N GLY A 20 -26.74 15.95 -9.08
CA GLY A 20 -26.82 17.22 -9.83
C GLY A 20 -25.68 17.47 -10.83
N GLN A 21 -24.74 16.53 -10.98
CA GLN A 21 -23.70 16.57 -12.00
C GLN A 21 -23.98 15.55 -13.11
N MET A 22 -23.52 15.86 -14.32
CA MET A 22 -23.63 14.98 -15.48
C MET A 22 -22.36 14.15 -15.62
N HIS A 23 -22.54 12.85 -15.76
CA HIS A 23 -21.47 11.88 -15.98
C HIS A 23 -21.78 11.03 -17.22
N ILE A 24 -20.75 10.41 -17.78
CA ILE A 24 -20.89 9.52 -18.93
C ILE A 24 -20.51 8.11 -18.48
N PHE A 25 -21.42 7.16 -18.64
CA PHE A 25 -21.17 5.74 -18.42
C PHE A 25 -20.72 5.10 -19.73
N VAL A 26 -19.61 4.37 -19.67
CA VAL A 26 -19.05 3.58 -20.76
C VAL A 26 -19.51 2.14 -20.57
N CYS A 27 -20.33 1.65 -21.49
CA CYS A 27 -20.76 0.26 -21.54
C CYS A 27 -19.80 -0.51 -22.43
N SER A 28 -19.04 -1.44 -21.85
CA SER A 28 -18.09 -2.30 -22.53
C SER A 28 -17.80 -3.55 -21.68
N ASP A 29 -16.86 -4.36 -22.13
CA ASP A 29 -16.14 -5.40 -21.36
C ASP A 29 -15.29 -4.84 -20.20
N ARG A 30 -15.05 -3.52 -20.17
CA ARG A 30 -14.45 -2.77 -19.06
C ARG A 30 -15.31 -1.55 -18.76
N PRO A 31 -16.42 -1.70 -18.01
CA PRO A 31 -17.33 -0.60 -17.75
C PRO A 31 -16.65 0.48 -16.90
N ALA A 32 -16.85 1.75 -17.28
CA ALA A 32 -16.22 2.88 -16.61
C ALA A 32 -17.16 4.09 -16.58
N VAL A 33 -16.99 4.96 -15.60
CA VAL A 33 -17.65 6.26 -15.51
C VAL A 33 -16.63 7.35 -15.81
N ILE A 34 -16.96 8.19 -16.79
CA ILE A 34 -16.21 9.38 -17.15
C ILE A 34 -16.86 10.58 -16.46
N PHE A 35 -16.04 11.33 -15.73
CA PHE A 35 -16.45 12.56 -15.08
C PHE A 35 -15.35 13.62 -15.18
N SER A 36 -15.71 14.88 -14.91
CA SER A 36 -14.75 15.97 -14.84
C SER A 36 -14.41 16.27 -13.38
N SER A 37 -13.12 16.27 -13.05
CA SER A 37 -12.62 16.68 -11.74
C SER A 37 -11.45 17.65 -11.95
N ASN A 38 -11.50 18.83 -11.30
CA ASN A 38 -10.49 19.88 -11.44
C ASN A 38 -10.17 20.27 -12.90
N GLY A 39 -11.17 20.23 -13.79
CA GLY A 39 -10.99 20.53 -15.21
C GLY A 39 -10.33 19.42 -16.04
N LYS A 40 -10.03 18.26 -15.43
CA LYS A 40 -9.51 17.06 -16.11
C LYS A 40 -10.59 15.99 -16.23
N LEU A 41 -10.57 15.24 -17.33
CA LEU A 41 -11.43 14.07 -17.51
C LEU A 41 -10.82 12.88 -16.76
N VAL A 42 -11.62 12.26 -15.90
CA VAL A 42 -11.24 11.10 -15.08
C VAL A 42 -12.11 9.91 -15.46
N PHE A 43 -11.48 8.74 -15.57
CA PHE A 43 -12.13 7.46 -15.80
C PHE A 43 -12.09 6.66 -14.50
N SER A 44 -13.26 6.29 -13.97
CA SER A 44 -13.38 5.42 -12.80
C SER A 44 -13.97 4.09 -13.24
N ASN A 45 -13.27 2.99 -12.99
CA ASN A 45 -13.75 1.66 -13.33
C ASN A 45 -14.95 1.29 -12.45
N VAL A 46 -15.94 0.66 -13.07
CA VAL A 46 -17.10 0.13 -12.34
C VAL A 46 -16.82 -1.31 -11.98
N ASN A 47 -17.16 -1.71 -10.75
CA ASN A 47 -16.98 -3.07 -10.23
C ASN A 47 -17.99 -4.07 -10.82
N LEU A 48 -18.14 -4.08 -12.15
CA LEU A 48 -18.97 -5.01 -12.92
C LEU A 48 -18.13 -5.59 -14.06
N ARG A 49 -18.36 -6.86 -14.38
CA ARG A 49 -17.56 -7.57 -15.38
C ARG A 49 -17.83 -7.11 -16.81
N ILE A 50 -19.10 -6.88 -17.14
CA ILE A 50 -19.53 -6.39 -18.45
C ILE A 50 -20.84 -5.62 -18.28
N VAL A 51 -20.99 -4.52 -19.01
CA VAL A 51 -22.25 -3.78 -19.11
C VAL A 51 -22.50 -3.51 -20.58
N THR A 52 -23.58 -4.05 -21.13
CA THR A 52 -23.97 -3.86 -22.53
C THR A 52 -24.80 -2.59 -22.69
N HIS A 53 -25.72 -2.35 -21.75
CA HIS A 53 -26.65 -1.24 -21.78
C HIS A 53 -26.82 -0.66 -20.37
N VAL A 54 -26.96 0.65 -20.29
CA VAL A 54 -27.31 1.36 -19.06
C VAL A 54 -28.37 2.41 -19.36
N CYS A 55 -29.33 2.57 -18.45
CA CYS A 55 -30.38 3.57 -18.53
C CYS A 55 -30.63 4.18 -17.16
N ALA A 56 -30.93 5.48 -17.11
CA ALA A 56 -31.37 6.13 -15.89
C ALA A 56 -32.81 5.71 -15.56
N LEU A 57 -33.04 5.29 -14.32
CA LEU A 57 -34.36 4.97 -13.79
C LEU A 57 -34.67 5.88 -12.60
N ASN A 58 -35.71 6.70 -12.75
CA ASN A 58 -36.21 7.51 -11.66
C ASN A 58 -37.70 7.22 -11.48
N SER A 59 -38.01 6.31 -10.54
CA SER A 59 -39.36 5.93 -10.17
C SER A 59 -39.61 6.19 -8.69
N SER A 60 -40.86 6.10 -8.23
CA SER A 60 -41.19 6.27 -6.81
C SER A 60 -40.50 5.23 -5.93
N SER A 61 -40.32 4.01 -6.44
CA SER A 61 -39.68 2.89 -5.72
C SER A 61 -38.16 2.89 -5.87
N TYR A 62 -37.64 3.42 -6.98
CA TYR A 62 -36.21 3.49 -7.29
C TYR A 62 -35.85 4.92 -7.71
N ARG A 63 -35.59 5.77 -6.72
CA ARG A 63 -35.18 7.16 -6.98
C ARG A 63 -33.71 7.21 -7.38
N ASN A 64 -33.38 8.05 -8.35
CA ASN A 64 -32.00 8.31 -8.79
C ASN A 64 -31.17 7.02 -9.05
N SER A 65 -31.80 6.00 -9.64
CA SER A 65 -31.17 4.70 -9.87
C SER A 65 -30.73 4.57 -11.34
N LEU A 66 -29.85 3.61 -11.59
CA LEU A 66 -29.48 3.14 -12.92
C LEU A 66 -29.96 1.70 -13.08
N VAL A 67 -30.36 1.37 -14.30
CA VAL A 67 -30.63 0.01 -14.75
C VAL A 67 -29.49 -0.38 -15.66
N MET A 68 -28.79 -1.47 -15.34
CA MET A 68 -27.68 -2.01 -16.09
C MET A 68 -28.03 -3.42 -16.55
N SER A 69 -27.57 -3.82 -17.75
CA SER A 69 -27.70 -5.20 -18.23
C SER A 69 -26.41 -5.70 -18.84
N ASP A 70 -26.06 -6.93 -18.53
CA ASP A 70 -24.94 -7.69 -19.12
C ASP A 70 -25.38 -8.54 -20.33
N GLY A 71 -26.68 -8.55 -20.66
CA GLY A 71 -27.29 -9.38 -21.71
C GLY A 71 -27.98 -10.65 -21.19
N GLU A 72 -27.70 -11.07 -19.96
CA GLU A 72 -28.33 -12.23 -19.29
C GLU A 72 -29.20 -11.80 -18.12
N THR A 73 -28.74 -10.82 -17.36
CA THR A 73 -29.36 -10.28 -16.15
C THR A 73 -29.60 -8.77 -16.28
N ILE A 74 -30.52 -8.28 -15.45
CA ILE A 74 -30.78 -6.85 -15.27
C ILE A 74 -30.54 -6.54 -13.80
N VAL A 75 -29.68 -5.55 -13.55
CA VAL A 75 -29.37 -5.05 -12.21
C VAL A 75 -29.89 -3.62 -12.11
N ILE A 76 -30.60 -3.34 -11.02
CA ILE A 76 -31.07 -1.99 -10.68
C ILE A 76 -30.32 -1.56 -9.42
N GLY A 77 -29.66 -0.41 -9.48
CA GLY A 77 -28.88 0.09 -8.36
C GLY A 77 -28.64 1.58 -8.42
N THR A 78 -28.19 2.15 -7.32
CA THR A 78 -27.71 3.53 -7.26
C THR A 78 -26.21 3.56 -7.49
N VAL A 79 -25.69 4.66 -8.05
CA VAL A 79 -24.26 4.90 -8.12
C VAL A 79 -23.85 5.68 -6.87
N ASP A 80 -22.85 5.15 -6.16
CA ASP A 80 -22.21 5.87 -5.05
C ASP A 80 -21.41 7.08 -5.57
N GLU A 81 -20.67 7.73 -4.69
CA GLU A 81 -19.78 8.80 -5.11
C GLU A 81 -18.73 8.27 -6.08
N ILE A 82 -18.68 8.87 -7.27
CA ILE A 82 -17.77 8.44 -8.34
C ILE A 82 -16.37 8.91 -7.96
N GLN A 83 -15.55 7.99 -7.46
CA GLN A 83 -14.18 8.20 -7.05
C GLN A 83 -13.27 7.17 -7.76
N LYS A 84 -11.96 7.45 -7.84
CA LYS A 84 -11.01 6.45 -8.36
C LYS A 84 -10.90 5.25 -7.41
N LEU A 85 -10.97 5.50 -6.11
CA LEU A 85 -10.95 4.50 -5.05
C LEU A 85 -12.08 4.83 -4.06
N HIS A 86 -12.90 3.83 -3.73
CA HIS A 86 -14.00 4.00 -2.78
C HIS A 86 -13.52 3.73 -1.36
N ILE A 87 -13.67 4.72 -0.46
CA ILE A 87 -13.28 4.60 0.95
C ILE A 87 -14.53 4.48 1.82
N ARG A 88 -14.64 3.39 2.59
CA ARG A 88 -15.66 3.20 3.61
C ARG A 88 -15.06 3.44 5.00
N THR A 89 -15.51 4.51 5.66
CA THR A 89 -15.05 4.85 7.02
C THR A 89 -15.94 4.22 8.08
N VAL A 90 -15.33 3.54 9.06
CA VAL A 90 -16.00 3.00 10.26
C VAL A 90 -15.43 3.70 11.49
N SER A 91 -16.27 4.42 12.23
CA SER A 91 -15.85 5.18 13.41
C SER A 91 -15.72 4.27 14.64
N LEU A 92 -14.50 4.16 15.18
CA LEU A 92 -14.17 3.28 16.31
C LEU A 92 -14.00 4.00 17.66
N GLY A 93 -13.80 5.32 17.64
CA GLY A 93 -13.64 6.16 18.83
C GLY A 93 -12.41 5.85 19.71
N GLU A 94 -11.48 5.05 19.20
CA GLU A 94 -10.23 4.66 19.87
C GLU A 94 -9.08 4.60 18.85
N SER A 95 -7.84 4.65 19.33
CA SER A 95 -6.65 4.55 18.49
C SER A 95 -6.43 3.11 18.06
N VAL A 96 -6.48 2.83 16.76
CA VAL A 96 -6.16 1.50 16.20
C VAL A 96 -4.65 1.37 16.03
N ARG A 97 -4.07 0.27 16.51
CA ARG A 97 -2.64 -0.04 16.43
C ARG A 97 -2.32 -1.06 15.34
N ARG A 98 -3.16 -2.07 15.18
CA ARG A 98 -3.01 -3.14 14.16
C ARG A 98 -4.38 -3.66 13.73
N VAL A 99 -4.42 -4.23 12.54
CA VAL A 99 -5.58 -4.92 11.98
C VAL A 99 -5.12 -6.22 11.32
N VAL A 100 -5.92 -7.27 11.45
CA VAL A 100 -5.71 -8.52 10.73
C VAL A 100 -7.06 -9.12 10.32
N HIS A 101 -7.09 -9.78 9.16
CA HIS A 101 -8.25 -10.49 8.65
C HIS A 101 -8.07 -12.00 8.83
N GLN A 102 -9.15 -12.71 9.15
CA GLN A 102 -9.21 -14.16 9.21
C GLN A 102 -10.34 -14.66 8.29
N PRO A 103 -10.01 -15.02 7.04
CA PRO A 103 -10.99 -15.49 6.07
C PRO A 103 -11.78 -16.72 6.55
N GLU A 104 -11.16 -17.61 7.31
CA GLU A 104 -11.78 -18.87 7.76
C GLU A 104 -12.97 -18.66 8.69
N THR A 105 -13.02 -17.54 9.40
CA THR A 105 -14.12 -17.19 10.31
C THR A 105 -14.94 -16.01 9.80
N SER A 106 -14.60 -15.44 8.65
CA SER A 106 -15.18 -14.18 8.13
C SER A 106 -15.13 -13.05 9.17
N THR A 107 -14.05 -12.99 9.93
CA THR A 107 -13.85 -11.95 10.95
C THR A 107 -12.56 -11.18 10.73
N MET A 108 -12.47 -10.03 11.37
CA MET A 108 -11.26 -9.24 11.52
C MET A 108 -10.98 -9.01 13.00
N ALA A 109 -9.70 -8.92 13.37
CA ALA A 109 -9.29 -8.47 14.68
C ALA A 109 -8.54 -7.13 14.58
N ILE A 110 -8.89 -6.20 15.46
CA ILE A 110 -8.18 -4.92 15.63
C ILE A 110 -7.59 -4.84 17.03
N LEU A 111 -6.38 -4.30 17.11
CA LEU A 111 -5.78 -3.89 18.37
C LEU A 111 -6.10 -2.41 18.57
N VAL A 112 -6.74 -2.08 19.68
CA VAL A 112 -7.13 -0.71 20.03
C VAL A 112 -6.49 -0.29 21.35
N SER A 113 -6.17 1.00 21.46
CA SER A 113 -5.68 1.61 22.69
C SER A 113 -6.52 2.84 23.04
N ARG A 114 -6.89 2.95 24.32
CA ARG A 114 -7.64 4.08 24.87
C ARG A 114 -6.94 4.66 26.10
N PRO A 115 -6.81 5.99 26.24
CA PRO A 115 -6.27 6.59 27.46
C PRO A 115 -7.15 6.28 28.68
N LEU A 116 -6.53 6.03 29.84
CA LEU A 116 -7.24 5.78 31.11
C LEU A 116 -8.09 6.95 31.60
N THR A 117 -7.73 8.19 31.24
CA THR A 117 -8.35 9.43 31.74
C THR A 117 -9.55 9.91 30.93
N PHE A 118 -9.92 9.21 29.85
CA PHE A 118 -11.06 9.56 29.00
C PHE A 118 -12.38 9.00 29.58
N GLU A 119 -13.03 9.76 30.47
CA GLU A 119 -14.37 9.42 31.01
C GLU A 119 -15.54 9.91 30.12
N ASP A 120 -15.31 10.86 29.20
CA ASP A 120 -16.38 11.52 28.42
C ASP A 120 -16.71 10.86 27.06
N SER A 121 -15.97 9.82 26.63
CA SER A 121 -16.14 9.18 25.30
C SER A 121 -16.78 7.79 25.31
N ASP A 122 -17.30 7.33 26.45
CA ASP A 122 -17.78 5.95 26.66
C ASP A 122 -18.84 5.49 25.66
N ARG A 123 -19.60 6.44 25.09
CA ARG A 123 -20.65 6.16 24.11
C ARG A 123 -20.15 5.85 22.70
N TYR A 124 -18.88 6.13 22.39
CA TYR A 124 -18.31 5.95 21.05
C TYR A 124 -17.08 5.03 21.04
N SER A 125 -16.69 4.49 22.19
CA SER A 125 -15.53 3.61 22.36
C SER A 125 -15.87 2.19 21.90
N VAL A 126 -15.15 1.69 20.88
CA VAL A 126 -15.36 0.35 20.34
C VAL A 126 -15.15 -0.74 21.39
N SER A 127 -14.13 -0.63 22.25
CA SER A 127 -13.88 -1.65 23.29
C SER A 127 -15.03 -1.68 24.29
N LYS A 128 -15.54 -0.53 24.74
CA LYS A 128 -16.66 -0.43 25.69
C LYS A 128 -17.99 -0.87 25.07
N MET A 129 -18.29 -0.45 23.83
CA MET A 129 -19.50 -0.85 23.10
C MET A 129 -19.55 -2.36 22.87
N THR A 130 -18.41 -2.98 22.56
CA THR A 130 -18.32 -4.43 22.34
C THR A 130 -18.38 -5.20 23.65
N THR A 131 -17.81 -4.65 24.72
CA THR A 131 -17.83 -5.27 26.06
C THR A 131 -19.26 -5.53 26.54
N ALA A 132 -20.21 -4.68 26.14
CA ALA A 132 -21.63 -4.87 26.42
C ALA A 132 -22.27 -6.08 25.72
N LYS A 133 -21.69 -6.56 24.60
CA LYS A 133 -22.16 -7.76 23.89
C LYS A 133 -21.44 -9.01 24.37
N SER A 134 -20.12 -8.99 24.32
CA SER A 134 -19.27 -10.14 24.66
C SER A 134 -17.87 -9.64 25.03
N SER A 135 -17.43 -9.96 26.24
CA SER A 135 -16.11 -9.55 26.73
C SER A 135 -15.38 -10.64 27.49
N SER A 136 -14.06 -10.52 27.49
CA SER A 136 -13.17 -11.25 28.38
C SER A 136 -12.03 -10.33 28.82
N LYS A 137 -11.35 -10.67 29.93
CA LYS A 137 -10.23 -9.90 30.47
C LYS A 137 -9.12 -10.81 30.95
N THR A 138 -7.87 -10.37 30.88
CA THR A 138 -6.75 -11.10 31.47
C THR A 138 -6.95 -11.21 32.98
N SER A 139 -6.93 -12.44 33.52
CA SER A 139 -7.00 -12.65 34.97
C SER A 139 -5.74 -12.09 35.63
N ALA A 140 -5.89 -11.21 36.63
CA ALA A 140 -4.78 -10.65 37.39
C ALA A 140 -4.01 -11.77 38.12
N GLY A 141 -2.94 -12.27 37.50
CA GLY A 141 -1.96 -13.11 38.19
C GLY A 141 -1.24 -12.26 39.25
N GLN A 142 -1.09 -12.77 40.47
CA GLN A 142 -0.29 -12.12 41.51
C GLN A 142 1.14 -11.88 40.97
N ARG A 143 1.47 -10.63 40.66
CA ARG A 143 2.84 -10.20 40.33
C ARG A 143 3.29 -9.05 41.23
N PRO A 144 4.61 -8.90 41.45
CA PRO A 144 5.15 -8.06 42.51
C PRO A 144 4.79 -6.60 42.29
N SER A 145 4.45 -5.93 43.39
CA SER A 145 4.13 -4.51 43.47
C SER A 145 5.30 -3.64 43.04
N VAL A 146 5.38 -3.32 41.75
CA VAL A 146 5.97 -2.06 41.31
C VAL A 146 4.80 -1.10 41.21
N SER A 147 4.72 -0.15 42.13
CA SER A 147 3.75 0.95 42.08
C SER A 147 4.13 1.87 40.93
N VAL A 148 3.72 1.50 39.72
CA VAL A 148 3.66 2.43 38.60
C VAL A 148 2.44 3.31 38.85
N ASP A 149 2.60 4.63 38.82
CA ASP A 149 1.50 5.58 38.96
C ASP A 149 0.40 5.20 37.97
N SER A 150 -0.71 4.67 38.49
CA SER A 150 -1.77 4.03 37.72
C SER A 150 -2.69 5.02 37.00
N THR A 151 -2.31 6.30 36.95
CA THR A 151 -3.11 7.40 36.42
C THR A 151 -2.68 7.85 35.03
N ASP A 152 -1.56 7.35 34.52
CA ASP A 152 -1.05 7.69 33.19
C ASP A 152 -0.73 6.41 32.41
N GLY A 153 -1.56 6.09 31.43
CA GLY A 153 -1.43 4.88 30.64
C GLY A 153 -2.60 4.61 29.72
N ASP A 154 -2.34 3.88 28.63
CA ASP A 154 -3.35 3.38 27.72
C ASP A 154 -3.83 1.99 28.16
N VAL A 155 -5.14 1.75 28.07
CA VAL A 155 -5.71 0.40 28.11
C VAL A 155 -5.73 -0.15 26.69
N HIS A 156 -5.13 -1.31 26.50
CA HIS A 156 -5.16 -2.02 25.22
C HIS A 156 -6.25 -3.09 25.22
N SER A 157 -6.90 -3.26 24.08
CA SER A 157 -7.90 -4.30 23.87
C SER A 157 -7.83 -4.89 22.47
N ILE A 158 -8.25 -6.15 22.35
CA ILE A 158 -8.42 -6.84 21.09
C ILE A 158 -9.92 -6.86 20.80
N VAL A 159 -10.35 -6.28 19.69
CA VAL A 159 -11.76 -6.31 19.28
C VAL A 159 -11.88 -7.13 18.00
N THR A 160 -12.78 -8.09 17.99
CA THR A 160 -13.14 -8.84 16.77
C THR A 160 -14.39 -8.26 16.13
N LEU A 161 -14.39 -8.15 14.81
CA LEU A 161 -15.47 -7.62 13.98
C LEU A 161 -15.85 -8.63 12.91
N ASP A 162 -17.10 -8.58 12.45
CA ASP A 162 -17.52 -9.22 11.21
C ASP A 162 -16.91 -8.50 10.00
N ASP A 163 -16.33 -9.24 9.04
CA ASP A 163 -15.56 -8.64 7.94
C ASP A 163 -16.41 -7.93 6.87
N ASN A 164 -17.71 -8.19 6.83
CA ASN A 164 -18.63 -7.63 5.85
C ASN A 164 -19.42 -6.44 6.41
N THR A 165 -20.02 -6.64 7.59
CA THR A 165 -20.87 -5.65 8.25
C THR A 165 -20.06 -4.67 9.10
N PHE A 166 -18.85 -5.04 9.54
CA PHE A 166 -18.06 -4.36 10.56
C PHE A 166 -18.76 -4.28 11.93
N GLU A 167 -19.71 -5.18 12.19
CA GLU A 167 -20.33 -5.28 13.51
C GLU A 167 -19.32 -5.82 14.54
N TYR A 168 -19.27 -5.19 15.72
CA TYR A 168 -18.40 -5.64 16.80
C TYR A 168 -18.93 -6.91 17.47
N LEU A 169 -18.09 -7.95 17.55
CA LEU A 169 -18.45 -9.30 18.00
C LEU A 169 -17.96 -9.60 19.42
N HIS A 170 -16.68 -9.34 19.72
CA HIS A 170 -16.07 -9.66 21.02
C HIS A 170 -14.93 -8.70 21.36
N CYS A 171 -14.75 -8.39 22.65
CA CYS A 171 -13.65 -7.57 23.15
C CYS A 171 -12.88 -8.30 24.25
N HIS A 172 -11.57 -8.47 24.05
CA HIS A 172 -10.65 -8.95 25.07
C HIS A 172 -9.81 -7.78 25.60
N GLU A 173 -10.00 -7.37 26.85
CA GLU A 173 -9.22 -6.30 27.49
C GLU A 173 -7.95 -6.88 28.11
N LEU A 174 -6.79 -6.29 27.80
CA LEU A 174 -5.50 -6.72 28.32
C LEU A 174 -5.26 -6.25 29.75
N GLY A 175 -4.22 -6.79 30.39
CA GLY A 175 -3.85 -6.43 31.75
C GLY A 175 -3.37 -4.98 31.89
N SER A 176 -3.32 -4.49 33.12
CA SER A 176 -2.71 -3.17 33.40
C SER A 176 -1.24 -3.16 32.97
N CYS A 177 -0.82 -2.07 32.31
CA CYS A 177 0.52 -1.90 31.76
C CYS A 177 0.92 -2.93 30.67
N GLU A 178 -0.04 -3.68 30.11
CA GLU A 178 0.17 -4.58 28.99
C GLU A 178 -0.22 -3.89 27.68
N GLN A 179 0.74 -3.77 26.75
CA GLN A 179 0.50 -3.14 25.46
C GLN A 179 0.45 -4.19 24.35
N ALA A 180 -0.59 -4.12 23.51
CA ALA A 180 -0.71 -4.94 22.31
C ALA A 180 0.06 -4.29 21.15
N LEU A 181 1.04 -5.00 20.58
CA LEU A 181 1.98 -4.44 19.59
C LEU A 181 1.90 -5.13 18.23
N SER A 182 1.66 -6.43 18.21
CA SER A 182 1.54 -7.20 16.98
C SER A 182 0.34 -8.15 17.04
N VAL A 183 -0.26 -8.42 15.88
CA VAL A 183 -1.31 -9.43 15.75
C VAL A 183 -1.18 -10.12 14.40
N ILE A 184 -1.33 -11.43 14.39
CA ILE A 184 -1.40 -12.26 13.18
C ILE A 184 -2.56 -13.23 13.26
N SER A 185 -3.07 -13.65 12.11
CA SER A 185 -4.02 -14.77 11.97
C SER A 185 -3.29 -15.90 11.27
N THR A 186 -3.12 -17.04 11.95
CA THR A 186 -2.41 -18.19 11.38
C THR A 186 -2.77 -19.51 12.07
N LYS A 187 -2.37 -20.62 11.45
CA LYS A 187 -2.38 -21.96 12.05
C LYS A 187 -1.01 -22.26 12.65
N LEU A 188 -0.98 -23.10 13.69
CA LEU A 188 0.25 -23.45 14.39
C LEU A 188 0.58 -24.93 14.19
N GLY A 189 1.69 -25.20 13.49
CA GLY A 189 2.14 -26.56 13.19
C GLY A 189 1.06 -27.36 12.46
N ASP A 190 0.75 -28.55 12.98
CA ASP A 190 -0.27 -29.45 12.43
C ASP A 190 -1.69 -29.18 12.98
N ASP A 191 -1.88 -28.16 13.82
CA ASP A 191 -3.19 -27.81 14.35
C ASP A 191 -4.07 -27.21 13.24
N PRO A 192 -5.23 -27.80 12.91
CA PRO A 192 -6.11 -27.28 11.87
C PRO A 192 -6.79 -25.97 12.25
N THR A 193 -6.82 -25.61 13.54
CA THR A 193 -7.45 -24.40 14.06
C THR A 193 -6.65 -23.15 13.70
N THR A 194 -7.35 -22.14 13.17
CA THR A 194 -6.78 -20.82 12.91
C THR A 194 -6.92 -19.95 14.15
N TYR A 195 -5.82 -19.35 14.58
CA TYR A 195 -5.75 -18.53 15.78
C TYR A 195 -5.47 -17.07 15.44
N TYR A 196 -6.05 -16.16 16.21
CA TYR A 196 -5.47 -14.83 16.39
C TYR A 196 -4.37 -14.92 17.44
N ILE A 197 -3.14 -14.57 17.06
CA ILE A 197 -1.98 -14.56 17.95
C ILE A 197 -1.58 -13.10 18.14
N VAL A 198 -1.55 -12.66 19.40
CA VAL A 198 -1.25 -11.27 19.77
C VAL A 198 0.08 -11.24 20.53
N GLY A 199 1.02 -10.45 20.04
CA GLY A 199 2.25 -10.12 20.75
C GLY A 199 1.99 -8.94 21.69
N THR A 200 2.18 -9.17 22.99
CA THR A 200 2.12 -8.13 24.01
C THR A 200 3.50 -7.91 24.60
N ALA A 201 3.78 -6.67 25.01
CA ALA A 201 4.99 -6.34 25.75
C ALA A 201 4.66 -5.61 27.05
N LEU A 202 5.49 -5.89 28.04
CA LEU A 202 5.67 -5.04 29.22
C LEU A 202 6.85 -4.13 28.89
N VAL A 203 6.58 -2.85 28.69
CA VAL A 203 7.41 -1.89 27.95
C VAL A 203 8.91 -1.94 28.31
N TYR A 204 9.72 -2.49 27.38
CA TYR A 204 10.97 -1.95 26.84
C TYR A 204 10.98 -2.30 25.34
N SER A 205 11.38 -1.34 24.48
CA SER A 205 11.02 -1.22 23.05
C SER A 205 11.36 -2.42 22.14
N ASP A 206 10.39 -2.79 21.28
CA ASP A 206 10.35 -4.00 20.45
C ASP A 206 10.81 -3.83 18.99
N GLU A 207 11.16 -4.98 18.42
CA GLU A 207 11.69 -5.24 17.07
C GLU A 207 10.57 -5.40 16.02
N THR A 208 10.88 -5.11 14.76
CA THR A 208 9.99 -5.40 13.61
C THR A 208 10.56 -6.54 12.78
N GLU A 209 9.75 -7.57 12.53
CA GLU A 209 10.14 -8.76 11.75
C GLU A 209 9.26 -8.94 10.51
N SER A 210 9.87 -9.23 9.35
CA SER A 210 9.19 -9.79 8.18
C SER A 210 9.80 -11.17 7.82
N LYS A 211 9.02 -12.05 7.18
CA LYS A 211 9.44 -13.44 6.88
C LYS A 211 9.28 -13.77 5.41
N ASN A 212 10.25 -14.49 4.85
CA ASN A 212 10.19 -15.08 3.51
C ASN A 212 10.86 -16.47 3.53
N GLY A 213 10.07 -17.55 3.54
CA GLY A 213 10.59 -18.90 3.72
C GLY A 213 11.26 -19.07 5.09
N ASP A 214 12.50 -19.58 5.10
CA ASP A 214 13.31 -19.75 6.30
C ASP A 214 14.09 -18.48 6.72
N GLN A 215 13.99 -17.40 5.93
CA GLN A 215 14.66 -16.13 6.21
C GLN A 215 13.73 -15.16 6.96
N VAL A 216 14.33 -14.41 7.89
CA VAL A 216 13.68 -13.35 8.67
C VAL A 216 14.45 -12.05 8.44
N LEU A 217 13.74 -10.99 8.07
CA LEU A 217 14.27 -9.64 7.97
C LEU A 217 13.89 -8.88 9.24
N VAL A 218 14.89 -8.34 9.90
CA VAL A 218 14.73 -7.55 11.13
C VAL A 218 15.08 -6.10 10.85
N GLY A 219 14.14 -5.20 11.12
CA GLY A 219 14.38 -3.76 11.18
C GLY A 219 14.68 -3.34 12.61
N ASP A 220 15.92 -2.95 12.89
CA ASP A 220 16.36 -2.44 14.19
C ASP A 220 16.05 -0.95 14.32
N LEU A 221 15.68 -0.48 15.51
CA LEU A 221 15.34 0.92 15.79
C LEU A 221 16.39 1.91 15.30
N MET A 222 17.68 1.57 15.36
CA MET A 222 18.80 2.46 14.98
C MET A 222 19.88 1.78 14.15
N ARG A 223 19.84 0.46 13.96
CA ARG A 223 20.91 -0.32 13.31
C ARG A 223 20.48 -0.93 11.98
N SER A 224 19.61 -0.24 11.25
CA SER A 224 19.16 -0.63 9.91
C SER A 224 18.60 -2.06 9.89
N MET A 225 18.84 -2.79 8.80
CA MET A 225 18.31 -4.11 8.54
C MET A 225 19.31 -5.24 8.83
N THR A 226 18.81 -6.35 9.36
CA THR A 226 19.56 -7.61 9.50
C THR A 226 18.75 -8.77 8.91
N ILE A 227 19.38 -9.61 8.09
CA ILE A 227 18.78 -10.82 7.55
C ILE A 227 19.27 -12.02 8.35
N LEU A 228 18.34 -12.75 8.93
CA LEU A 228 18.57 -13.99 9.68
C LEU A 228 18.06 -15.19 8.87
N ASN A 229 18.68 -16.34 9.02
CA ASN A 229 18.20 -17.60 8.48
C ASN A 229 17.93 -18.59 9.63
N TYR A 230 16.76 -19.23 9.60
CA TYR A 230 16.41 -20.25 10.58
C TYR A 230 16.97 -21.62 10.18
N LYS A 231 17.82 -22.18 11.02
CA LYS A 231 18.33 -23.55 10.85
C LYS A 231 17.43 -24.53 11.58
N ALA A 232 16.48 -25.13 10.86
CA ALA A 232 15.49 -26.05 11.44
C ALA A 232 16.12 -27.22 12.22
N VAL A 233 17.26 -27.76 11.77
CA VAL A 233 17.95 -28.88 12.42
C VAL A 233 18.53 -28.46 13.78
N GLU A 234 19.09 -27.27 13.87
CA GLU A 234 19.72 -26.74 15.09
C GLU A 234 18.71 -26.00 15.97
N SER A 235 17.55 -25.64 15.43
CA SER A 235 16.55 -24.76 16.05
C SER A 235 17.15 -23.42 16.47
N THR A 236 18.05 -22.87 15.64
CA THR A 236 18.77 -21.61 15.87
C THR A 236 18.61 -20.65 14.70
N PHE A 237 18.77 -19.37 14.97
CA PHE A 237 18.94 -18.35 13.93
C PHE A 237 20.43 -18.09 13.68
N GLU A 238 20.79 -17.96 12.42
CA GLU A 238 22.12 -17.51 11.99
C GLU A 238 21.99 -16.17 11.27
N GLU A 239 22.86 -15.22 11.59
CA GLU A 239 22.97 -13.96 10.85
C GLU A 239 23.58 -14.24 9.46
N VAL A 240 22.81 -13.94 8.41
CA VAL A 240 23.26 -14.05 7.01
C VAL A 240 24.07 -12.82 6.65
N ALA A 241 23.45 -11.66 6.76
CA ALA A 241 24.04 -10.37 6.43
C ALA A 241 23.35 -9.23 7.18
N LYS A 242 24.08 -8.14 7.37
CA LYS A 242 23.64 -6.96 8.11
C LYS A 242 24.05 -5.68 7.39
N ASP A 243 23.16 -4.69 7.39
CA ASP A 243 23.52 -3.31 7.06
C ASP A 243 24.09 -2.64 8.31
N PHE A 244 25.31 -2.12 8.19
CA PHE A 244 26.04 -1.49 9.30
C PHE A 244 25.76 0.01 9.42
N ARG A 245 24.94 0.59 8.54
CA ARG A 245 24.53 1.99 8.63
C ARG A 245 23.58 2.21 9.80
N GLY A 246 23.63 3.41 10.36
CA GLY A 246 22.77 3.81 11.48
C GLY A 246 21.46 4.40 10.98
N MET A 247 20.59 3.56 10.44
CA MET A 247 19.29 3.97 9.88
C MET A 247 18.21 3.74 10.94
N TRP A 248 17.32 4.71 11.08
CA TRP A 248 16.24 4.65 12.08
C TRP A 248 14.99 4.05 11.44
N MET A 249 14.85 2.73 11.51
CA MET A 249 13.86 2.01 10.73
C MET A 249 12.42 2.34 11.17
N SER A 250 11.54 2.52 10.19
CA SER A 250 10.10 2.67 10.41
C SER A 250 9.30 1.48 9.87
N ALA A 251 9.74 0.91 8.74
CA ALA A 251 9.15 -0.30 8.16
C ALA A 251 10.20 -1.04 7.32
N VAL A 252 10.04 -2.37 7.22
CA VAL A 252 10.88 -3.25 6.40
C VAL A 252 10.03 -4.27 5.66
N GLU A 253 10.47 -4.69 4.48
CA GLU A 253 9.82 -5.73 3.69
C GLU A 253 10.85 -6.40 2.77
N PHE A 254 10.70 -7.70 2.53
CA PHE A 254 11.48 -8.34 1.47
C PHE A 254 10.96 -7.89 0.11
N ILE A 255 11.84 -7.56 -0.83
CA ILE A 255 11.47 -7.44 -2.24
C ILE A 255 11.44 -8.83 -2.86
N ASP A 256 12.51 -9.58 -2.67
CA ASP A 256 12.68 -10.98 -3.07
C ASP A 256 13.48 -11.77 -1.99
N ALA A 257 14.20 -12.84 -2.36
CA ALA A 257 14.98 -13.64 -1.41
C ALA A 257 16.36 -13.05 -1.07
N GLU A 258 16.84 -12.11 -1.88
CA GLU A 258 18.17 -11.52 -1.81
C GLU A 258 18.12 -10.00 -1.59
N THR A 259 16.99 -9.36 -1.91
CA THR A 259 16.79 -7.91 -1.81
C THR A 259 15.77 -7.57 -0.72
N ALA A 260 16.14 -6.65 0.16
CA ALA A 260 15.30 -6.08 1.21
C ALA A 260 15.03 -4.60 0.96
N LEU A 261 13.82 -4.16 1.32
CA LEU A 261 13.36 -2.78 1.29
C LEU A 261 13.27 -2.25 2.72
N GLY A 262 13.84 -1.08 2.95
CA GLY A 262 13.75 -0.34 4.20
C GLY A 262 13.14 1.03 3.99
N ALA A 263 12.29 1.44 4.94
CA ALA A 263 11.90 2.83 5.15
C ALA A 263 12.46 3.30 6.49
N GLU A 264 12.90 4.56 6.53
CA GLU A 264 13.41 5.17 7.76
C GLU A 264 12.66 6.43 8.20
N ALA A 265 12.84 6.81 9.46
CA ALA A 265 12.26 7.99 10.08
C ALA A 265 12.69 9.31 9.41
N GLY A 266 13.78 9.30 8.63
CA GLY A 266 14.21 10.42 7.79
C GLY A 266 13.41 10.62 6.50
N HIS A 267 12.30 9.89 6.32
CA HIS A 267 11.44 9.93 5.13
C HIS A 267 12.11 9.37 3.84
N ASN A 268 13.15 8.56 4.02
CA ASN A 268 13.82 7.89 2.91
C ASN A 268 13.37 6.44 2.76
N LEU A 269 13.42 5.97 1.52
CA LEU A 269 13.41 4.57 1.14
C LEU A 269 14.82 4.15 0.70
N PHE A 270 15.19 2.92 1.01
CA PHE A 270 16.43 2.33 0.52
C PHE A 270 16.28 0.83 0.34
N THR A 271 17.11 0.26 -0.54
CA THR A 271 17.19 -1.18 -0.73
C THR A 271 18.59 -1.70 -0.45
N CYS A 272 18.62 -2.91 0.10
CA CYS A 272 19.82 -3.64 0.44
C CYS A 272 19.78 -5.01 -0.21
N GLU A 273 20.89 -5.48 -0.75
CA GLU A 273 20.99 -6.80 -1.37
C GLU A 273 22.07 -7.66 -0.70
N ILE A 274 21.86 -8.98 -0.72
CA ILE A 274 22.88 -9.95 -0.31
C ILE A 274 23.91 -10.06 -1.44
N ASP A 275 25.11 -9.54 -1.20
CA ASP A 275 26.22 -9.70 -2.16
C ASP A 275 26.78 -11.14 -2.11
N ARG A 276 26.31 -11.98 -3.03
CA ARG A 276 26.83 -13.35 -3.21
C ARG A 276 28.14 -13.40 -4.00
N GLY A 277 28.51 -12.32 -4.67
CA GLY A 277 29.72 -12.19 -5.47
C GLY A 277 30.97 -11.84 -4.67
N ALA A 278 30.80 -11.38 -3.42
CA ALA A 278 31.90 -11.04 -2.52
C ALA A 278 32.87 -12.23 -2.31
N ASP A 279 34.17 -11.99 -2.46
CA ASP A 279 35.20 -13.02 -2.31
C ASP A 279 35.55 -13.29 -0.84
N ASN A 280 35.38 -12.29 0.04
CA ASN A 280 35.77 -12.40 1.44
C ASN A 280 34.56 -12.59 2.39
N THR A 281 34.81 -13.27 3.51
CA THR A 281 33.75 -13.65 4.46
C THR A 281 33.13 -12.46 5.19
N ASP A 282 33.87 -11.36 5.35
CA ASP A 282 33.38 -10.18 6.06
C ASP A 282 32.45 -9.35 5.17
N GLU A 283 32.73 -9.25 3.87
CA GLU A 283 31.87 -8.62 2.86
C GLU A 283 30.59 -9.40 2.66
N LYS A 284 30.63 -10.74 2.66
CA LYS A 284 29.42 -11.58 2.62
C LYS A 284 28.45 -11.34 3.78
N ARG A 285 28.96 -10.84 4.91
CA ARG A 285 28.15 -10.47 6.08
C ARG A 285 27.59 -9.06 6.00
N ARG A 286 27.97 -8.28 4.99
CA ARG A 286 27.48 -6.91 4.77
C ARG A 286 26.39 -6.96 3.71
N LEU A 287 25.28 -6.30 3.99
CA LEU A 287 24.32 -6.00 2.94
C LEU A 287 24.91 -4.92 2.02
N ALA A 288 24.89 -5.17 0.71
CA ALA A 288 25.26 -4.18 -0.29
C ALA A 288 24.12 -3.19 -0.48
N GLU A 289 24.48 -1.95 -0.79
CA GLU A 289 23.53 -0.89 -1.07
C GLU A 289 23.08 -0.97 -2.54
N ALA A 290 21.77 -1.11 -2.75
CA ALA A 290 21.21 -1.27 -4.09
C ALA A 290 20.40 -0.03 -4.54
N GLY A 291 19.78 0.69 -3.61
CA GLY A 291 18.91 1.81 -3.94
C GLY A 291 18.71 2.78 -2.81
N MET A 292 18.45 4.02 -3.18
CA MET A 292 18.32 5.20 -2.31
C MET A 292 17.31 6.17 -2.91
N PHE A 293 16.36 6.63 -2.10
CA PHE A 293 15.33 7.55 -2.57
C PHE A 293 14.69 8.33 -1.41
N TYR A 294 14.62 9.65 -1.53
CA TYR A 294 13.83 10.45 -0.58
C TYR A 294 12.35 10.45 -0.99
N LEU A 295 11.51 9.78 -0.20
CA LEU A 295 10.07 9.71 -0.43
C LEU A 295 9.38 11.01 0.01
N GLY A 296 9.82 11.59 1.13
CA GLY A 296 9.23 12.79 1.72
C GLY A 296 8.06 12.52 2.68
N GLU A 297 7.73 11.25 2.91
CA GLU A 297 6.73 10.82 3.87
C GLU A 297 7.25 9.70 4.77
N MET A 298 6.72 9.60 5.99
CA MET A 298 7.08 8.52 6.92
C MET A 298 6.21 7.29 6.69
N VAL A 299 6.82 6.19 6.22
CA VAL A 299 6.13 4.91 5.99
C VAL A 299 5.96 4.15 7.30
N ASN A 300 4.73 3.73 7.59
CA ASN A 300 4.38 2.93 8.77
C ASN A 300 4.27 1.43 8.48
N VAL A 301 3.91 1.05 7.26
CA VAL A 301 3.64 -0.34 6.91
C VAL A 301 3.94 -0.62 5.45
N PHE A 302 4.55 -1.76 5.19
CA PHE A 302 4.62 -2.40 3.88
C PHE A 302 3.71 -3.62 3.87
N ARG A 303 3.06 -3.87 2.73
CA ARG A 303 2.26 -5.07 2.54
C ARG A 303 2.25 -5.50 1.08
N ARG A 304 2.64 -6.75 0.82
CA ARG A 304 2.46 -7.33 -0.51
C ARG A 304 0.99 -7.41 -0.90
N GLY A 305 0.67 -6.94 -2.10
CA GLY A 305 -0.69 -6.90 -2.61
C GLY A 305 -0.85 -5.87 -3.73
N SER A 306 -2.00 -5.93 -4.39
CA SER A 306 -2.42 -4.96 -5.40
C SER A 306 -3.91 -4.66 -5.18
N LEU A 307 -4.31 -3.42 -5.45
CA LEU A 307 -5.72 -3.00 -5.41
C LEU A 307 -6.43 -3.24 -6.75
N VAL A 308 -5.69 -3.61 -7.80
CA VAL A 308 -6.22 -3.86 -9.14
C VAL A 308 -6.59 -5.34 -9.28
N SER A 309 -7.81 -5.61 -9.74
CA SER A 309 -8.44 -6.94 -9.72
C SER A 309 -7.79 -7.98 -10.64
N SER A 310 -6.99 -7.57 -11.63
CA SER A 310 -6.17 -8.48 -12.44
C SER A 310 -5.23 -7.71 -13.38
N HIS A 311 -3.93 -8.00 -13.32
CA HIS A 311 -2.94 -7.52 -14.31
C HIS A 311 -2.96 -8.32 -15.63
N VAL A 312 -4.06 -9.03 -15.93
CA VAL A 312 -4.13 -10.06 -16.99
C VAL A 312 -3.80 -9.51 -18.39
N ASP A 313 -3.87 -8.20 -18.59
CA ASP A 313 -3.51 -7.52 -19.85
C ASP A 313 -2.40 -6.46 -19.70
N ASN A 314 -1.66 -6.40 -18.59
CA ASN A 314 -0.54 -5.45 -18.48
C ASN A 314 0.71 -6.02 -19.17
N PRO A 315 1.29 -5.34 -20.17
CA PRO A 315 2.53 -5.78 -20.80
C PRO A 315 3.75 -5.72 -19.87
N LEU A 316 3.67 -4.98 -18.77
CA LEU A 316 4.75 -4.87 -17.80
C LEU A 316 4.81 -6.13 -16.92
N PRO A 317 5.97 -6.80 -16.82
CA PRO A 317 6.16 -7.97 -15.97
C PRO A 317 6.30 -7.56 -14.50
N ILE A 318 5.18 -7.17 -13.90
CA ILE A 318 5.13 -6.74 -12.50
C ILE A 318 4.93 -7.96 -11.62
N GLU A 319 5.95 -8.26 -10.83
CA GLU A 319 5.92 -9.35 -9.87
C GLU A 319 5.86 -8.81 -8.43
N LYS A 320 4.96 -9.40 -7.63
CA LYS A 320 4.86 -9.20 -6.18
C LYS A 320 4.86 -7.71 -5.75
N PRO A 321 3.88 -6.91 -6.20
CA PRO A 321 3.75 -5.51 -5.81
C PRO A 321 3.68 -5.34 -4.28
N ILE A 322 4.26 -4.25 -3.79
CA ILE A 322 4.30 -3.89 -2.37
C ILE A 322 3.53 -2.58 -2.19
N LEU A 323 2.39 -2.65 -1.51
CA LEU A 323 1.68 -1.47 -1.02
C LEU A 323 2.39 -0.92 0.21
N PHE A 324 2.34 0.39 0.39
CA PHE A 324 2.79 1.03 1.63
C PHE A 324 1.80 2.08 2.10
N GLY A 325 1.74 2.29 3.41
CA GLY A 325 0.93 3.33 4.05
C GLY A 325 1.78 4.28 4.88
N THR A 326 1.51 5.59 4.79
CA THR A 326 2.28 6.63 5.49
C THR A 326 1.48 7.26 6.64
N VAL A 327 2.17 8.04 7.48
CA VAL A 327 1.55 8.79 8.59
C VAL A 327 0.53 9.81 8.10
N ASP A 328 0.75 10.40 6.93
CA ASP A 328 -0.13 11.41 6.34
C ASP A 328 -1.35 10.82 5.60
N GLY A 329 -1.48 9.49 5.57
CA GLY A 329 -2.59 8.77 4.98
C GLY A 329 -2.41 8.43 3.49
N THR A 330 -1.24 8.70 2.92
CA THR A 330 -0.90 8.27 1.56
C THR A 330 -0.78 6.75 1.50
N ILE A 331 -1.36 6.17 0.45
CA ILE A 331 -1.18 4.77 0.09
C ILE A 331 -0.41 4.76 -1.23
N GLY A 332 0.80 4.20 -1.22
CA GLY A 332 1.62 4.08 -2.41
C GLY A 332 1.88 2.64 -2.80
N LEU A 333 2.46 2.47 -3.98
CA LEU A 333 2.79 1.18 -4.56
C LEU A 333 4.26 1.17 -5.00
N ILE A 334 4.99 0.13 -4.63
CA ILE A 334 6.34 -0.15 -5.09
C ILE A 334 6.29 -1.42 -5.94
N VAL A 335 6.84 -1.33 -7.14
CA VAL A 335 6.95 -2.45 -8.09
C VAL A 335 8.39 -2.62 -8.56
N GLN A 336 8.76 -3.86 -8.80
CA GLN A 336 10.06 -4.19 -9.37
C GLN A 336 10.01 -4.00 -10.89
N LEU A 337 11.05 -3.38 -11.44
CA LEU A 337 11.20 -3.16 -12.88
C LEU A 337 12.38 -3.97 -13.41
N PRO A 338 12.22 -4.73 -14.51
CA PRO A 338 13.36 -5.25 -15.23
C PRO A 338 14.27 -4.12 -15.72
N GLU A 339 15.58 -4.38 -15.81
CA GLU A 339 16.59 -3.37 -16.13
C GLU A 339 16.25 -2.53 -17.39
N LYS A 340 15.74 -3.17 -18.45
CA LYS A 340 15.32 -2.48 -19.68
C LYS A 340 14.22 -1.44 -19.45
N TYR A 341 13.25 -1.74 -18.59
CA TYR A 341 12.16 -0.83 -18.25
C TYR A 341 12.62 0.21 -17.24
N PHE A 342 13.47 -0.15 -16.28
CA PHE A 342 14.09 0.80 -15.35
C PHE A 342 14.82 1.90 -16.11
N ARG A 343 15.72 1.53 -17.04
CA ARG A 343 16.44 2.50 -17.88
C ARG A 343 15.48 3.39 -18.69
N PHE A 344 14.46 2.79 -19.30
CA PHE A 344 13.45 3.54 -20.05
C PHE A 344 12.74 4.57 -19.17
N PHE A 345 12.18 4.15 -18.04
CA PHE A 345 11.43 5.06 -17.17
C PHE A 345 12.32 6.10 -16.49
N SER A 346 13.59 5.79 -16.17
CA SER A 346 14.56 6.79 -15.70
C SER A 346 14.86 7.87 -16.75
N GLU A 347 14.93 7.52 -18.04
CA GLU A 347 15.10 8.52 -19.09
C GLU A 347 13.83 9.36 -19.28
N VAL A 348 12.64 8.75 -19.15
CA VAL A 348 11.36 9.48 -19.17
C VAL A 348 11.29 10.46 -18.00
N GLU A 349 11.62 10.02 -16.78
CA GLU A 349 11.67 10.84 -15.57
C GLU A 349 12.57 12.08 -15.76
N LYS A 350 13.79 11.90 -16.28
CA LYS A 350 14.70 13.02 -16.60
C LYS A 350 14.14 13.94 -17.69
N GLY A 351 13.53 13.37 -18.72
CA GLY A 351 12.89 14.12 -19.80
C GLY A 351 11.76 15.00 -19.27
N VAL A 352 10.90 14.45 -18.40
CA VAL A 352 9.79 15.15 -17.77
C VAL A 352 10.28 16.26 -16.84
N ALA A 353 11.27 15.96 -16.00
CA ALA A 353 11.87 16.93 -15.07
C ALA A 353 12.47 18.15 -15.80
N ARG A 354 12.98 17.97 -17.02
CA ARG A 354 13.53 19.06 -17.84
C ARG A 354 12.46 20.01 -18.38
N GLU A 355 11.29 19.48 -18.72
CA GLU A 355 10.23 20.25 -19.38
C GLU A 355 9.23 20.87 -18.38
N THR A 356 9.31 20.53 -17.09
CA THR A 356 8.32 20.93 -16.09
C THR A 356 8.95 21.60 -14.87
N ASP A 357 8.58 22.85 -14.63
CA ASP A 357 8.88 23.53 -13.38
C ASP A 357 7.91 23.08 -12.28
N ASN A 358 8.43 22.56 -11.17
CA ASN A 358 7.60 22.34 -9.98
C ASN A 358 7.31 23.66 -9.24
N CYS A 359 6.31 23.62 -8.37
CA CYS A 359 5.83 24.78 -7.61
C CYS A 359 6.91 25.42 -6.72
N MET A 360 7.93 24.66 -6.33
CA MET A 360 9.01 25.11 -5.45
C MET A 360 10.26 25.58 -6.21
N ARG A 361 10.32 25.39 -7.54
CA ARG A 361 11.50 25.67 -8.38
C ARG A 361 12.78 25.00 -7.88
N ILE A 362 12.64 23.78 -7.36
CA ILE A 362 13.76 22.93 -6.93
C ILE A 362 14.00 21.89 -8.02
N ASP A 363 15.24 21.48 -8.28
CA ASP A 363 15.47 20.37 -9.20
C ASP A 363 14.88 19.07 -8.61
N HIS A 364 14.15 18.30 -9.42
CA HIS A 364 13.57 17.03 -8.98
C HIS A 364 14.63 16.06 -8.45
N ALA A 365 15.81 16.02 -9.10
CA ALA A 365 16.91 15.17 -8.64
C ALA A 365 17.45 15.57 -7.26
N VAL A 366 17.39 16.87 -6.94
CA VAL A 366 17.75 17.40 -5.61
C VAL A 366 16.65 17.09 -4.59
N TYR A 367 15.37 17.19 -5.00
CA TYR A 367 14.26 16.85 -4.12
C TYR A 367 14.26 15.36 -3.73
N ARG A 368 14.54 14.45 -4.66
CA ARG A 368 14.60 13.00 -4.39
C ARG A 368 15.93 12.52 -3.81
N GLN A 369 16.87 13.42 -3.54
CA GLN A 369 18.17 13.11 -2.98
C GLN A 369 18.03 12.48 -1.59
N PHE A 370 18.61 11.28 -1.42
CA PHE A 370 18.64 10.60 -0.14
C PHE A 370 19.33 11.49 0.89
N THR A 371 18.63 11.81 1.98
CA THR A 371 19.12 12.78 2.97
C THR A 371 18.92 12.24 4.39
N SER A 372 20.03 11.96 5.06
CA SER A 372 20.08 11.60 6.49
C SER A 372 21.07 12.54 7.20
N GLU A 373 21.13 12.47 8.54
CA GLU A 373 22.06 13.30 9.33
C GLU A 373 23.53 13.13 8.92
N LYS A 374 23.92 11.95 8.44
CA LYS A 374 25.32 11.57 8.17
C LYS A 374 25.63 11.41 6.69
N LEU A 375 24.62 11.20 5.87
CA LEU A 375 24.77 10.87 4.46
C LEU A 375 23.76 11.66 3.63
N VAL A 376 24.29 12.31 2.59
CA VAL A 376 23.50 12.94 1.54
C VAL A 376 24.02 12.37 0.22
N ASP A 377 23.18 11.61 -0.48
CA ASP A 377 23.57 10.92 -1.72
C ASP A 377 22.44 10.95 -2.75
N LYS A 378 22.78 10.77 -4.03
CA LYS A 378 21.84 10.86 -5.14
C LYS A 378 20.80 9.74 -5.07
N ALA A 379 19.62 10.00 -5.63
CA ALA A 379 18.65 8.94 -5.86
C ALA A 379 19.22 7.91 -6.85
N VAL A 380 19.17 6.63 -6.48
CA VAL A 380 19.66 5.49 -7.28
C VAL A 380 18.73 4.31 -7.06
N GLY A 381 18.50 3.48 -8.09
CA GLY A 381 17.72 2.25 -7.97
C GLY A 381 16.20 2.45 -7.83
N PHE A 382 15.72 3.68 -7.87
CA PHE A 382 14.29 4.04 -7.84
C PHE A 382 13.93 4.94 -9.02
N VAL A 383 12.66 4.89 -9.42
CA VAL A 383 12.05 5.80 -10.40
C VAL A 383 10.79 6.38 -9.79
N ASP A 384 10.63 7.70 -9.87
CA ASP A 384 9.43 8.40 -9.37
C ASP A 384 8.24 8.23 -10.33
N GLY A 385 7.34 7.31 -9.99
CA GLY A 385 6.12 7.04 -10.77
C GLY A 385 5.20 8.25 -10.89
N ASP A 386 5.12 9.11 -9.85
CA ASP A 386 4.27 10.31 -9.88
C ASP A 386 4.75 11.29 -10.94
N LEU A 387 6.07 11.46 -11.07
CA LEU A 387 6.66 12.30 -12.08
C LEU A 387 6.46 11.70 -13.48
N VAL A 388 6.71 10.40 -13.65
CA VAL A 388 6.53 9.72 -14.95
C VAL A 388 5.07 9.83 -15.43
N GLU A 389 4.10 9.62 -14.56
CA GLU A 389 2.67 9.70 -14.90
C GLU A 389 2.20 11.12 -15.23
N SER A 390 2.85 12.13 -14.66
CA SER A 390 2.52 13.53 -14.95
C SER A 390 2.63 13.86 -16.44
N LEU A 391 3.43 13.10 -17.21
CA LEU A 391 3.55 13.20 -18.66
C LEU A 391 2.20 13.05 -19.37
N LEU A 392 1.29 12.21 -18.88
CA LEU A 392 -0.04 11.97 -19.46
C LEU A 392 -0.96 13.21 -19.35
N ASP A 393 -0.63 14.11 -18.42
CA ASP A 393 -1.36 15.35 -18.20
C ASP A 393 -0.81 16.54 -19.00
N MET A 394 0.40 16.42 -19.54
CA MET A 394 1.09 17.50 -20.25
C MET A 394 0.47 17.81 -21.63
N PRO A 395 0.68 19.04 -22.15
CA PRO A 395 0.42 19.32 -23.55
C PRO A 395 1.22 18.39 -24.46
N HIS A 396 0.62 18.00 -25.59
CA HIS A 396 1.22 17.04 -26.52
C HIS A 396 2.62 17.43 -27.01
N GLU A 397 2.86 18.72 -27.25
CA GLU A 397 4.16 19.22 -27.69
C GLU A 397 5.23 19.06 -26.60
N THR A 398 4.90 19.43 -25.37
CA THR A 398 5.77 19.29 -24.20
C THR A 398 6.08 17.82 -23.90
N ALA A 399 5.05 16.95 -23.96
CA ALA A 399 5.24 15.53 -23.75
C ALA A 399 6.11 14.89 -24.85
N ALA A 400 5.95 15.29 -26.11
CA ALA A 400 6.81 14.84 -27.21
C ALA A 400 8.25 15.34 -27.05
N ALA A 401 8.46 16.55 -26.53
CA ALA A 401 9.79 17.08 -26.20
C ALA A 401 10.45 16.33 -25.04
N ALA A 402 9.68 15.98 -24.00
CA ALA A 402 10.15 15.15 -22.88
C ALA A 402 10.59 13.75 -23.35
N LEU A 403 9.90 13.17 -24.33
CA LEU A 403 10.21 11.85 -24.90
C LEU A 403 11.27 11.88 -26.02
N ALA A 404 11.78 13.04 -26.38
CA ALA A 404 12.69 13.18 -27.51
C ALA A 404 14.01 12.43 -27.27
N GLY A 405 14.34 11.51 -28.17
CA GLY A 405 15.57 10.71 -28.12
C GLY A 405 15.48 9.45 -27.25
N ILE A 406 14.33 9.19 -26.61
CA ILE A 406 14.12 7.99 -25.79
C ILE A 406 13.72 6.82 -26.69
N GLN A 407 14.37 5.67 -26.50
CA GLN A 407 14.04 4.43 -27.20
C GLN A 407 13.11 3.56 -26.37
N ARG A 408 12.28 2.75 -27.04
CA ARG A 408 11.42 1.79 -26.34
C ARG A 408 12.26 0.67 -25.69
N PRO A 409 11.81 0.07 -24.57
CA PRO A 409 12.55 -0.98 -23.85
C PRO A 409 12.92 -2.20 -24.71
N ASP A 410 12.11 -2.53 -25.72
CA ASP A 410 12.26 -3.70 -26.61
C ASP A 410 12.71 -3.30 -28.04
N ALA A 411 13.35 -2.14 -28.21
CA ALA A 411 13.94 -1.77 -29.50
C ALA A 411 15.20 -2.58 -29.80
N THR A 412 15.26 -3.17 -30.99
CA THR A 412 16.52 -3.45 -31.67
C THR A 412 17.03 -2.14 -32.27
N GLU A 413 18.35 -1.93 -32.29
CA GLU A 413 19.07 -0.64 -32.48
C GLU A 413 18.63 0.30 -33.64
N ASP A 414 17.76 -0.14 -34.57
CA ASP A 414 17.36 0.59 -35.79
C ASP A 414 15.92 1.12 -35.83
N ASN A 415 15.10 0.97 -34.78
CA ASN A 415 13.71 1.48 -34.80
C ASN A 415 13.54 2.78 -34.00
N SER A 416 13.20 3.88 -34.68
CA SER A 416 12.70 5.10 -34.04
C SER A 416 11.32 4.82 -33.43
N SER A 417 11.19 4.95 -32.11
CA SER A 417 9.89 4.87 -31.42
C SER A 417 9.07 6.13 -31.65
N SER A 418 7.78 5.98 -31.98
CA SER A 418 6.86 7.13 -31.99
C SER A 418 6.54 7.56 -30.55
N PRO A 419 6.35 8.86 -30.27
CA PRO A 419 5.92 9.33 -28.96
C PRO A 419 4.62 8.66 -28.49
N GLU A 420 3.72 8.33 -29.41
CA GLU A 420 2.47 7.63 -29.13
C GLU A 420 2.68 6.20 -28.61
N GLU A 421 3.68 5.48 -29.13
CA GLU A 421 4.04 4.15 -28.63
C GLU A 421 4.62 4.22 -27.21
N LEU A 422 5.45 5.23 -26.94
CA LEU A 422 6.05 5.43 -25.62
C LEU A 422 4.99 5.85 -24.59
N MET A 423 4.07 6.74 -24.97
CA MET A 423 2.92 7.12 -24.14
C MET A 423 2.06 5.92 -23.77
N LYS A 424 1.86 4.97 -24.69
CA LYS A 424 1.10 3.76 -24.40
C LYS A 424 1.74 2.94 -23.28
N ILE A 425 3.06 2.82 -23.24
CA ILE A 425 3.77 2.10 -22.16
C ILE A 425 3.54 2.80 -20.80
N ILE A 426 3.53 4.13 -20.79
CA ILE A 426 3.25 4.93 -19.58
C ILE A 426 1.78 4.79 -19.15
N GLU A 427 0.83 4.78 -20.09
CA GLU A 427 -0.59 4.47 -19.81
C GLU A 427 -0.80 3.06 -19.28
N ASP A 428 0.00 2.09 -19.74
CA ASP A 428 -0.05 0.71 -19.24
C ASP A 428 0.53 0.62 -17.81
N MET A 429 1.53 1.46 -17.49
CA MET A 429 2.05 1.62 -16.13
C MET A 429 0.99 2.22 -15.21
N SER A 430 0.30 3.30 -15.59
CA SER A 430 -0.70 3.95 -14.73
C SER A 430 -1.92 3.08 -14.36
N ARG A 431 -2.01 1.85 -14.89
CA ARG A 431 -3.08 0.88 -14.60
C ARG A 431 -2.72 -0.10 -13.49
N ILE A 432 -1.52 0.02 -12.91
CA ILE A 432 -1.01 -0.96 -11.93
C ILE A 432 -1.51 -0.70 -10.51
N HIS A 433 -2.00 0.50 -10.24
CA HIS A 433 -2.43 0.97 -8.93
C HIS A 433 -3.85 1.53 -8.96
#